data_AF-A0A7K2M0P6-F1
#
_entry.id   AF-A0A7K2M0P6-F1
#
_cell.length_a   1.000
_cell.length_b   1.000
_cell.length_c   1.000
_cell.angle_alpha   90.00
_cell.angle_beta   90.00
_cell.angle_gamma   90.00
#
_symmetry.space_group_name_H-M   'P 1'
#
loop_
_entity.id
_entity.type
_entity.pdbx_description
1 polymer ?
#
loop_
_entity_poly.entity_id
_entity_poly.type
_entity_poly.pdbx_seq_one_letter_code
_entity_poly.pdbx_strand_id
1 'polypeptide(L)' 'MQILPYGSWPSPVDAALTAAHDGRPEFAGFVGDEVWWTAPRPAEGGR' A
#
# COMPACT_ATOMS: atom_id res chain seq x y z
N MET A 1 7.11 -3.67 -32.62
CA MET A 1 7.15 -2.58 -31.63
C MET A 1 5.88 -1.77 -31.77
N GLN A 2 5.04 -1.70 -30.74
CA GLN A 2 3.79 -0.95 -30.80
C GLN A 2 4.00 0.43 -30.18
N ILE A 3 3.61 1.50 -30.89
CA ILE A 3 3.61 2.86 -30.35
C ILE A 3 2.21 3.13 -29.82
N LEU A 4 2.12 3.61 -28.58
CA LEU A 4 0.87 3.86 -27.88
C LEU A 4 0.81 5.31 -27.40
N PRO A 5 -0.36 5.98 -27.49
CA PRO A 5 -0.58 7.29 -26.88
C PRO A 5 -0.21 7.32 -25.40
N TYR A 6 0.22 8.48 -24.91
CA TYR A 6 0.41 8.69 -23.48
C TYR A 6 -0.88 8.38 -22.70
N GLY A 7 -0.75 7.65 -21.59
CA GLY A 7 -1.87 7.21 -20.76
C GLY A 7 -2.57 5.92 -21.22
N SER A 8 -2.21 5.36 -22.39
CA SER A 8 -2.80 4.11 -22.90
C SER A 8 -1.91 2.87 -22.72
N TRP A 9 -0.79 3.02 -22.01
CA TRP A 9 0.12 1.91 -21.76
C TRP A 9 -0.53 0.92 -20.80
N PRO A 10 -0.53 -0.39 -21.13
CA PRO A 10 -0.98 -1.40 -20.18
C PRO A 10 -0.06 -1.36 -18.96
N SER A 11 -0.66 -1.17 -17.79
CA SER A 11 0.03 -1.10 -16.51
C SER A 11 -0.29 -2.37 -15.70
N PRO A 12 0.72 -3.02 -15.08
CA PRO A 12 0.47 -4.07 -14.11
C PRO A 12 0.00 -3.51 -12.75
N VAL A 13 0.04 -2.18 -12.56
CA VAL A 13 -0.43 -1.51 -11.35
C VAL A 13 -1.86 -1.06 -11.56
N ASP A 14 -2.79 -1.80 -10.96
CA ASP A 14 -4.21 -1.46 -10.93
C ASP A 14 -4.61 -0.80 -9.59
N ALA A 15 -5.88 -0.40 -9.49
CA ALA A 15 -6.40 0.23 -8.30
C ALA A 15 -6.43 -0.71 -7.08
N ALA A 16 -6.65 -2.02 -7.29
CA ALA A 16 -6.71 -2.99 -6.20
C ALA A 16 -5.33 -3.21 -5.58
N LEU A 17 -4.30 -3.34 -6.42
CA LEU A 17 -2.89 -3.41 -6.00
C LEU A 17 -2.50 -2.14 -5.24
N THR A 18 -2.86 -0.97 -5.79
CA THR A 18 -2.60 0.31 -5.13
C THR A 18 -3.23 0.36 -3.73
N ALA A 19 -4.51 -0.02 -3.60
CA ALA A 19 -5.21 -0.01 -2.31
C ALA A 19 -4.67 -1.07 -1.32
N ALA A 20 -4.25 -2.24 -1.79
CA ALA A 20 -3.66 -3.27 -0.96
C ALA A 20 -2.32 -2.83 -0.32
N HIS A 21 -1.63 -1.90 -0.97
CA HIS A 21 -0.36 -1.33 -0.52
C HIS A 21 -0.51 0.08 0.07
N ASP A 22 -1.74 0.52 0.37
CA ASP A 22 -1.98 1.84 0.94
C ASP A 22 -1.48 1.95 2.39
N GLY A 23 -1.05 3.16 2.75
CA GLY A 23 -0.56 3.52 4.07
C GLY A 23 0.85 3.01 4.41
N ARG A 24 1.20 3.14 5.71
CA ARG A 24 2.53 2.85 6.24
C ARG A 24 2.46 2.58 7.75
N PRO A 25 3.49 1.99 8.37
CA PRO A 25 3.62 1.97 9.82
C PRO A 25 3.60 3.38 10.43
N GLU A 26 2.82 3.55 11.49
CA GLU A 26 2.77 4.79 12.30
C GLU A 26 2.91 4.48 13.79
N PHE A 27 3.16 5.52 14.59
CA PHE A 27 3.29 5.45 16.07
C PHE A 27 4.27 4.37 16.57
N ALA A 28 5.41 4.25 15.90
CA ALA A 28 6.44 3.31 16.29
C ALA A 28 7.02 3.66 17.68
N GLY A 29 7.15 2.66 18.55
CA GLY A 29 7.69 2.82 19.90
C GLY A 29 8.14 1.51 20.53
N PHE A 30 8.92 1.62 21.61
CA PHE A 30 9.35 0.48 22.41
C PHE A 30 8.42 0.27 23.61
N VAL A 31 8.05 -0.98 23.89
CA VAL A 31 7.30 -1.40 25.08
C VAL A 31 8.12 -2.48 25.77
N GLY A 32 8.92 -2.09 26.77
CA GLY A 32 9.97 -2.95 27.30
C GLY A 32 11.00 -3.26 26.21
N ASP A 33 11.22 -4.55 25.94
CA ASP A 33 12.17 -5.02 24.93
C ASP A 33 11.56 -5.21 23.53
N GLU A 34 10.26 -4.92 23.37
CA GLU A 34 9.54 -5.10 22.10
C GLU A 34 9.33 -3.79 21.33
N VAL A 35 9.24 -3.89 20.01
CA VAL A 35 8.89 -2.78 19.11
C VAL A 35 7.46 -2.94 18.62
N TRP A 36 6.65 -1.90 18.83
CA TRP A 36 5.25 -1.85 18.44
C TRP A 36 4.99 -0.67 17.50
N TRP A 37 4.02 -0.84 16.60
CA TRP A 37 3.54 0.20 15.68
C TRP A 37 2.10 -0.11 15.26
N THR A 38 1.41 0.87 14.70
CA THR A 38 0.11 0.68 14.04
C THR A 38 0.32 0.45 12.54
N ALA A 39 -0.32 -0.57 11.97
CA ALA A 39 -0.28 -0.87 10.54
C ALA A 39 -1.70 -0.88 9.96
N PRO A 40 -1.93 -0.28 8.78
CA PRO A 40 -3.24 -0.26 8.15
C PRO A 40 -3.67 -1.67 7.71
N ARG A 41 -4.98 -1.93 7.72
CA ARG A 41 -5.60 -3.13 7.13
C ARG A 41 -6.75 -2.77 6.18
N PRO A 42 -6.44 -2.29 4.95
CA PRO A 42 -7.47 -1.85 3.99
C PRO A 42 -8.49 -2.94 3.64
N ALA A 43 -8.04 -4.19 3.53
CA ALA A 43 -8.89 -5.34 3.23
C ALA A 43 -9.75 -5.81 4.42
N GLU A 44 -9.55 -5.27 5.63
CA GLU A 44 -10.24 -5.66 6.85
C GLU A 44 -11.19 -4.54 7.33
N GLY A 45 -11.95 -3.97 6.40
CA GLY A 45 -12.85 -2.85 6.70
C GLY A 45 -12.13 -1.55 7.05
N GLY A 46 -10.83 -1.44 6.74
CA GLY A 46 -10.03 -0.24 6.98
C GLY A 46 -9.66 -0.01 8.45
N ARG A 47 -9.58 -1.08 9.25
CA ARG A 47 -9.10 -1.02 10.64
C ARG A 47 -7.58 -0.80 10.75
#